data_AF-A0A101VEQ2-F1
#
_entry.id   AF-A0A101VEQ2-F1
#
_cell.length_a   1.000
_cell.length_b   1.000
_cell.length_c   1.000
_cell.angle_alpha   90.00
_cell.angle_beta   90.00
_cell.angle_gamma   90.00
#
_symmetry.space_group_name_H-M   'P 1'
#
loop_
_entity.id
_entity.type
_entity.pdbx_description
1 polymer ?
#
loop_
_entity_poly.entity_id
_entity_poly.type
_entity_poly.pdbx_seq_one_letter_code
_entity_poly.pdbx_strand_id
1 'polypeptide(L)'
;MKRSFRFILLLVLIVLVGSIASAQLYSNFRQGTVEGFLLDRGSDFVLFEEYDGTIYNLPVGESARFEIDNRPVNLADFLPGIEVYVQVRDGKVEFLEGYSTANLGYITPGRKVRSGVVARIDRDQIQVSLATGEQETFFISPVTLVQKKGVRVTLDVLYVGDRIKLYFDEVDSRVASRIEIEGDSIRINNIYKGTLNVSNRFTNSISLEDVHLFENGDWQKYNNHMSLPYTLDIPLFAGGYQIPLTNFSYYSGSTVYMVTKDFFNTERIERMLIKNNYESFYNDKIQDINWYTQGFELSNNRNFHFNDSTVVIKNDRLVDMYSLTSQADAFVISDGYGDSRLASLVYILNEDINNSTIGNHQLYVGRLEMVVEDLVRIDDFFILNKNQWEGFDEEKELFYDNDTFIYDMETDTYLTTKEFYSTDYSVDEDSRYARNNNLKSWYGYIYTDGDRIASIGLMKDLDSLLKQRVTNGIIEVIEDDRNVGWTTTLRNANDWSNRHEEWVPKNSSLRVNLEGAIVIKDGKLILPEELKIGDRLYLVRDDFRGKVVIVK
;
A
#
# COMPACT_ATOMS: atom_id res chain seq x y z
N MET A 1 11.48 39.88 -53.75
CA MET A 1 10.00 39.74 -53.58
C MET A 1 9.50 38.34 -53.26
N LYS A 2 10.17 37.22 -53.63
CA LYS A 2 9.65 35.86 -53.35
C LYS A 2 9.92 35.29 -51.94
N ARG A 3 10.80 35.89 -51.13
CA ARG A 3 11.08 35.44 -49.74
C ARG A 3 10.14 36.05 -48.70
N SER A 4 9.75 37.32 -48.87
CA SER A 4 8.81 38.01 -47.97
C SER A 4 7.38 37.47 -48.08
N PHE A 5 6.99 36.95 -49.26
CA PHE A 5 5.67 36.36 -49.47
C PHE A 5 5.50 34.98 -48.77
N ARG A 6 6.60 34.23 -48.61
CA ARG A 6 6.57 32.93 -47.91
C ARG A 6 6.46 33.07 -46.39
N PHE A 7 7.02 34.13 -45.82
CA PHE A 7 6.87 34.42 -44.38
C PHE A 7 5.46 34.89 -44.02
N ILE A 8 4.83 35.68 -44.89
CA ILE A 8 3.44 36.11 -44.69
C ILE A 8 2.47 34.94 -44.85
N LEU A 9 2.72 34.03 -45.81
CA LEU A 9 1.88 32.84 -45.98
C LEU A 9 2.01 31.84 -44.80
N LEU A 10 3.20 31.70 -44.21
CA LEU A 10 3.42 30.84 -43.05
C LEU A 10 2.82 31.43 -41.77
N LEU A 11 2.86 32.76 -41.61
CA LEU A 11 2.24 33.45 -40.46
C LEU A 11 0.70 33.41 -40.53
N VAL A 12 0.12 33.49 -41.73
CA VAL A 12 -1.32 33.31 -41.94
C VAL A 12 -1.75 31.87 -41.69
N LEU A 13 -0.91 30.87 -42.00
CA LEU A 13 -1.21 29.46 -41.71
C LEU A 13 -1.14 29.14 -40.21
N ILE A 14 -0.21 29.77 -39.46
CA ILE A 14 -0.10 29.57 -38.00
C ILE A 14 -1.24 30.27 -37.24
N VAL A 15 -1.76 31.40 -37.75
CA VAL A 15 -2.95 32.05 -37.20
C VAL A 15 -4.24 31.28 -37.53
N LEU A 16 -4.28 30.52 -38.64
CA LEU A 16 -5.43 29.68 -39.02
C LEU A 16 -5.48 28.31 -38.33
N VAL A 17 -4.36 27.82 -37.78
CA VAL A 17 -4.31 26.53 -37.05
C VAL A 17 -4.33 26.72 -35.52
N GLY A 18 -4.17 27.96 -35.03
CA GLY A 18 -4.24 28.32 -33.60
C GLY A 18 -5.64 28.57 -33.04
N SER A 19 -6.72 28.17 -33.73
CA SER A 19 -8.11 28.47 -33.32
C SER A 19 -9.02 27.25 -33.21
N ILE A 20 -8.47 26.05 -33.02
CA ILE A 20 -9.26 24.84 -32.76
C ILE A 20 -8.70 24.12 -31.53
N ALA A 21 -8.76 24.81 -30.39
CA ALA A 21 -8.78 24.21 -29.06
C ALA A 21 -9.39 25.23 -28.11
N SER A 22 -10.43 24.80 -27.38
CA SER A 22 -11.18 25.59 -26.39
C SER A 22 -12.18 26.60 -26.93
N ALA A 23 -13.19 26.10 -27.62
CA ALA A 23 -14.54 26.65 -27.54
C ALA A 23 -15.52 25.48 -27.71
N GLN A 24 -15.75 24.73 -26.63
CA GLN A 24 -17.04 24.05 -26.50
C GLN A 24 -18.04 25.20 -26.34
N LEU A 25 -18.58 25.62 -27.48
CA LEU A 25 -19.51 26.75 -27.58
C LEU A 25 -20.72 26.41 -26.71
N TYR A 26 -20.81 27.05 -25.54
CA TYR A 26 -22.10 27.26 -24.90
C TYR A 26 -22.99 27.92 -25.96
N SER A 27 -23.95 27.17 -26.49
CA SER A 27 -24.96 27.67 -27.41
C SER A 27 -25.87 28.62 -26.63
N ASN A 28 -25.44 29.88 -26.48
CA ASN A 28 -26.17 30.91 -25.75
C ASN A 28 -27.40 31.45 -26.50
N PHE A 29 -27.71 30.90 -27.67
CA PHE A 29 -28.89 31.25 -28.46
C PHE A 29 -29.69 29.99 -28.78
N ARG A 30 -30.56 29.61 -27.85
CA ARG A 30 -31.57 28.57 -28.07
C ARG A 30 -32.96 29.16 -27.87
N GLN A 31 -33.90 28.72 -28.70
CA GLN A 31 -35.32 29.00 -28.59
C GLN A 31 -36.07 27.67 -28.73
N GLY A 32 -37.05 27.42 -27.88
CA GLY A 32 -37.82 26.17 -27.87
C GLY A 32 -37.69 25.40 -26.56
N THR A 33 -37.93 24.09 -26.64
CA THR A 33 -38.01 23.18 -25.48
C THR A 33 -36.80 22.27 -25.42
N VAL A 34 -36.39 21.91 -24.21
CA VAL A 34 -35.23 21.06 -23.95
C VAL A 34 -35.54 20.08 -22.83
N GLU A 35 -35.05 18.85 -22.95
CA GLU A 35 -35.18 17.80 -21.92
C GLU A 35 -33.81 17.22 -21.61
N GLY A 36 -33.53 16.95 -20.33
CA GLY A 36 -32.22 16.47 -19.89
C GLY A 36 -32.05 16.45 -18.38
N PHE A 37 -30.81 16.48 -17.91
CA PHE A 37 -30.47 16.50 -16.48
C PHE A 37 -29.90 17.83 -16.04
N LEU A 38 -30.34 18.32 -14.88
CA LEU A 38 -29.77 19.51 -14.26
C LEU A 38 -28.37 19.21 -13.73
N LEU A 39 -27.36 19.95 -14.15
CA LEU A 39 -25.99 19.81 -13.65
C LEU A 39 -25.68 20.77 -12.50
N ASP A 40 -26.13 22.02 -12.60
CA ASP A 40 -25.93 23.05 -11.58
C ASP A 40 -26.91 24.22 -11.75
N ARG A 41 -27.02 25.08 -10.73
CA ARG A 41 -27.86 26.29 -10.80
C ARG A 41 -27.36 27.41 -9.89
N GLY A 42 -27.26 28.61 -10.46
CA GLY A 42 -27.00 29.86 -9.73
C GLY A 42 -28.29 30.55 -9.30
N SER A 43 -28.15 31.79 -8.84
CA SER A 43 -29.30 32.68 -8.60
C SER A 43 -29.95 33.18 -9.89
N ASP A 44 -29.21 33.19 -10.99
CA ASP A 44 -29.55 33.84 -12.25
C ASP A 44 -29.25 32.97 -13.48
N PHE A 45 -28.82 31.71 -13.30
CA PHE A 45 -28.55 30.78 -14.39
C PHE A 45 -28.93 29.33 -14.05
N VAL A 46 -29.13 28.52 -15.08
CA VAL A 46 -29.34 27.07 -15.02
C VAL A 46 -28.35 26.39 -15.96
N LEU A 47 -27.63 25.40 -15.45
CA LEU A 47 -26.72 24.55 -16.22
C LEU A 47 -27.33 23.15 -16.34
N PHE A 48 -27.56 22.66 -17.54
CA PHE A 48 -28.14 21.34 -17.79
C PHE A 48 -27.52 20.64 -19.00
N GLU A 49 -27.69 19.33 -19.07
CA GLU A 49 -27.19 18.44 -20.12
C GLU A 49 -28.36 17.69 -20.77
N GLU A 50 -28.50 17.78 -22.10
CA GLU A 50 -29.45 16.97 -22.87
C GLU A 50 -29.04 15.49 -22.88
N TYR A 51 -29.98 14.60 -23.21
CA TYR A 51 -29.68 13.16 -23.30
C TYR A 51 -28.59 12.78 -24.33
N ASP A 52 -28.30 13.66 -25.29
CA ASP A 52 -27.22 13.47 -26.27
C ASP A 52 -25.84 13.97 -25.79
N GLY A 53 -25.77 14.48 -24.54
CA GLY A 53 -24.57 15.01 -23.91
C GLY A 53 -24.32 16.50 -24.16
N THR A 54 -25.24 17.22 -24.82
CA THR A 54 -25.07 18.65 -25.09
C THR A 54 -25.36 19.48 -23.84
N ILE A 55 -24.38 20.29 -23.43
CA ILE A 55 -24.47 21.13 -22.21
C ILE A 55 -24.89 22.56 -22.56
N TYR A 56 -25.84 23.10 -21.81
CA TYR A 56 -26.32 24.48 -21.90
C TYR A 56 -26.19 25.19 -20.57
N ASN A 57 -25.72 26.43 -20.62
CA ASN A 57 -25.75 27.36 -19.51
C ASN A 57 -26.63 28.55 -19.90
N LEU A 58 -27.83 28.63 -19.34
CA LEU A 58 -28.81 29.63 -19.74
C LEU A 58 -29.15 30.57 -18.57
N PRO A 59 -29.17 31.90 -18.82
CA PRO A 59 -29.66 32.85 -17.85
C PRO A 59 -31.17 32.65 -17.60
N VAL A 60 -31.59 32.94 -16.38
CA VAL A 60 -32.97 32.85 -15.93
C VAL A 60 -33.74 34.12 -16.31
N GLY A 61 -34.91 33.98 -16.92
CA GLY A 61 -35.79 35.11 -17.21
C GLY A 61 -36.39 35.72 -15.95
N GLU A 62 -36.60 37.04 -15.93
CA GLU A 62 -37.15 37.77 -14.77
C GLU A 62 -38.57 37.30 -14.36
N SER A 63 -39.28 36.63 -15.26
CA SER A 63 -40.62 36.07 -15.03
C SER A 63 -40.67 34.55 -15.21
N ALA A 64 -39.52 33.88 -15.03
CA ALA A 64 -39.43 32.43 -15.15
C ALA A 64 -40.32 31.72 -14.12
N ARG A 65 -41.00 30.65 -14.55
CA ARG A 65 -41.82 29.79 -13.69
C ARG A 65 -41.10 28.47 -13.43
N PHE A 66 -41.14 28.01 -12.18
CA PHE A 66 -40.43 26.81 -11.72
C PHE A 66 -41.41 25.86 -11.06
N GLU A 67 -41.41 24.61 -11.50
CA GLU A 67 -42.31 23.58 -10.99
C GLU A 67 -41.55 22.26 -10.78
N ILE A 68 -41.88 21.53 -9.72
CA ILE A 68 -41.44 20.14 -9.52
C ILE A 68 -42.68 19.27 -9.34
N ASP A 69 -42.87 18.27 -10.19
CA ASP A 69 -44.06 17.43 -10.25
C ASP A 69 -45.38 18.25 -10.32
N ASN A 70 -45.40 19.27 -11.18
CA ASN A 70 -46.47 20.28 -11.34
C ASN A 70 -46.78 21.09 -10.06
N ARG A 71 -45.82 21.20 -9.13
CA ARG A 71 -45.96 22.05 -7.94
C ARG A 71 -45.06 23.26 -8.07
N PRO A 72 -45.58 24.49 -7.91
CA PRO A 72 -44.76 25.70 -7.93
C PRO A 72 -43.70 25.67 -6.83
N VAL A 73 -42.46 25.93 -7.21
CA VAL A 73 -41.29 25.98 -6.31
C VAL A 73 -40.40 27.17 -6.64
N ASN A 74 -39.33 27.38 -5.89
CA ASN A 74 -38.27 28.32 -6.25
C ASN A 74 -37.18 27.60 -7.05
N LEU A 75 -36.40 28.35 -7.83
CA LEU A 75 -35.21 27.81 -8.47
C LEU A 75 -34.26 27.13 -7.46
N ALA A 76 -34.20 27.64 -6.23
CA ALA A 76 -33.39 27.06 -5.16
C ALA A 76 -33.75 25.61 -4.81
N ASP A 77 -34.97 25.17 -5.10
CA ASP A 77 -35.45 23.84 -4.76
C ASP A 77 -35.01 22.77 -5.78
N PHE A 78 -34.45 23.19 -6.92
CA PHE A 78 -33.87 22.31 -7.92
C PHE A 78 -32.48 21.84 -7.48
N LEU A 79 -32.31 20.54 -7.31
CA LEU A 79 -31.06 19.89 -6.97
C LEU A 79 -30.38 19.31 -8.21
N PRO A 80 -29.05 19.41 -8.35
CA PRO A 80 -28.31 18.72 -9.40
C PRO A 80 -28.65 17.23 -9.48
N GLY A 81 -28.79 16.72 -10.71
CA GLY A 81 -29.11 15.32 -11.01
C GLY A 81 -30.59 15.03 -11.29
N ILE A 82 -31.50 15.99 -11.03
CA ILE A 82 -32.91 15.81 -11.40
C ILE A 82 -33.10 15.96 -12.91
N GLU A 83 -34.03 15.17 -13.45
CA GLU A 83 -34.48 15.31 -14.83
C GLU A 83 -35.33 16.56 -14.96
N VAL A 84 -35.06 17.36 -15.99
CA VAL A 84 -35.68 18.66 -16.21
C VAL A 84 -36.19 18.83 -17.62
N TYR A 85 -37.31 19.54 -17.73
CA TYR A 85 -37.84 20.08 -18.96
C TYR A 85 -37.74 21.61 -18.91
N VAL A 86 -37.05 22.19 -19.89
CA VAL A 86 -36.73 23.63 -19.94
C VAL A 86 -37.37 24.26 -21.17
N GLN A 87 -38.15 25.34 -21.00
CA GLN A 87 -38.57 26.20 -22.11
C GLN A 87 -37.71 27.45 -22.14
N VAL A 88 -37.15 27.72 -23.32
CA VAL A 88 -36.23 28.84 -23.55
C VAL A 88 -36.85 29.81 -24.55
N ARG A 89 -36.91 31.09 -24.16
CA ARG A 89 -37.35 32.20 -25.00
C ARG A 89 -36.33 33.33 -24.93
N ASP A 90 -35.96 33.87 -26.10
CA ASP A 90 -34.96 34.94 -26.22
C ASP A 90 -33.61 34.61 -25.51
N GLY A 91 -33.22 33.34 -25.54
CA GLY A 91 -32.00 32.84 -24.89
C GLY A 91 -32.07 32.77 -23.36
N LYS A 92 -33.24 32.95 -22.75
CA LYS A 92 -33.47 32.87 -21.31
C LYS A 92 -34.44 31.75 -20.95
N VAL A 93 -34.25 31.15 -19.78
CA VAL A 93 -35.20 30.17 -19.23
C VAL A 93 -36.50 30.89 -18.87
N GLU A 94 -37.61 30.48 -19.48
CA GLU A 94 -38.97 30.98 -19.22
C GLU A 94 -39.76 30.01 -18.33
N PHE A 95 -39.50 28.71 -18.48
CA PHE A 95 -40.13 27.66 -17.68
C PHE A 95 -39.13 26.53 -17.42
N LEU A 96 -39.16 25.98 -16.21
CA LEU A 96 -38.35 24.84 -15.81
C LEU A 96 -39.23 23.91 -14.95
N GLU A 97 -39.49 22.71 -15.46
CA GLU A 97 -40.16 21.62 -14.75
C GLU A 97 -39.10 20.59 -14.33
N GLY A 98 -39.12 20.17 -13.07
CA GLY A 98 -38.30 19.07 -12.56
C GLY A 98 -39.17 17.85 -12.27
N TYR A 99 -38.67 16.67 -12.62
CA TYR A 99 -39.34 15.41 -12.33
C TYR A 99 -38.59 14.68 -11.20
N SER A 100 -39.32 14.29 -10.15
CA SER A 100 -38.74 13.46 -9.09
C SER A 100 -38.39 12.07 -9.65
N THR A 101 -37.11 11.84 -9.97
CA THR A 101 -36.64 10.51 -10.40
C THR A 101 -36.33 9.62 -9.17
N ALA A 102 -36.41 8.30 -9.36
CA ALA A 102 -36.22 7.31 -8.29
C ALA A 102 -34.78 7.25 -7.74
N ASN A 103 -33.80 7.87 -8.41
CA ASN A 103 -32.39 7.87 -7.98
C ASN A 103 -32.06 9.15 -7.18
N LEU A 104 -32.72 9.29 -6.04
CA LEU A 104 -32.28 10.18 -4.97
C LEU A 104 -30.98 9.62 -4.39
N GLY A 105 -29.82 10.15 -4.76
CA GLY A 105 -28.57 9.80 -4.07
C GLY A 105 -27.29 9.81 -4.87
N TYR A 106 -27.34 9.94 -6.21
CA TYR A 106 -26.12 10.12 -7.00
C TYR A 106 -25.44 11.43 -6.62
N ILE A 107 -24.15 11.36 -6.32
CA ILE A 107 -23.29 12.52 -6.13
C ILE A 107 -22.19 12.47 -7.17
N THR A 108 -21.74 13.64 -7.63
CA THR A 108 -20.57 13.72 -8.50
C THR A 108 -19.39 12.99 -7.85
N PRO A 109 -18.67 12.13 -8.59
CA PRO A 109 -17.53 11.37 -8.06
C PRO A 109 -16.59 12.27 -7.27
N GLY A 110 -16.36 11.90 -6.01
CA GLY A 110 -15.49 12.61 -5.10
C GLY A 110 -16.13 13.68 -4.21
N ARG A 111 -17.46 13.86 -4.24
CA ARG A 111 -18.15 14.76 -3.29
C ARG A 111 -18.23 14.19 -1.86
N LYS A 112 -18.39 12.88 -1.71
CA LYS A 112 -18.29 12.22 -0.40
C LYS A 112 -16.89 11.63 -0.28
N VAL A 113 -16.13 12.17 0.64
CA VAL A 113 -14.80 11.69 1.00
C VAL A 113 -14.82 11.26 2.46
N ARG A 114 -14.20 10.12 2.73
CA ARG A 114 -13.78 9.73 4.08
C ARG A 114 -12.29 9.56 4.08
N SER A 115 -11.64 9.91 5.18
CA SER A 115 -10.19 9.80 5.32
C SER A 115 -9.86 9.31 6.71
N GLY A 116 -8.87 8.44 6.79
CA GLY A 116 -8.46 7.84 8.05
C GLY A 116 -7.35 6.83 7.85
N VAL A 117 -7.08 6.04 8.90
CA VAL A 117 -6.05 5.01 8.93
C VAL A 117 -6.70 3.64 8.93
N VAL A 118 -6.23 2.72 8.10
CA VAL A 118 -6.70 1.34 8.05
C VAL A 118 -6.41 0.66 9.38
N ALA A 119 -7.46 0.30 10.10
CA ALA A 119 -7.38 -0.41 11.38
C ALA A 119 -7.42 -1.93 11.17
N ARG A 120 -8.21 -2.40 10.20
CA ARG A 120 -8.36 -3.82 9.88
C ARG A 120 -8.74 -4.00 8.41
N ILE A 121 -8.27 -5.11 7.83
CA ILE A 121 -8.62 -5.55 6.48
C ILE A 121 -9.18 -6.97 6.60
N ASP A 122 -10.35 -7.20 6.01
CA ASP A 122 -11.02 -8.49 5.99
C ASP A 122 -11.73 -8.70 4.65
N ARG A 123 -11.03 -9.34 3.71
CA ARG A 123 -11.53 -9.59 2.34
C ARG A 123 -12.05 -8.28 1.71
N ASP A 124 -13.34 -8.18 1.41
CA ASP A 124 -13.99 -7.04 0.80
C ASP A 124 -14.30 -5.88 1.77
N GLN A 125 -13.88 -6.01 3.05
CA GLN A 125 -14.15 -5.02 4.10
C GLN A 125 -12.86 -4.36 4.61
N ILE A 126 -12.89 -3.04 4.75
CA ILE A 126 -11.84 -2.26 5.42
C ILE A 126 -12.46 -1.50 6.58
N GLN A 127 -11.93 -1.72 7.77
CA GLN A 127 -12.22 -0.87 8.92
C GLN A 127 -11.22 0.27 8.96
N VAL A 128 -11.71 1.51 9.04
CA VAL A 128 -10.91 2.73 9.04
C VAL A 128 -11.15 3.49 10.33
N SER A 129 -10.06 3.83 11.02
CA SER A 129 -10.07 4.80 12.13
C SER A 129 -10.04 6.22 11.57
N LEU A 130 -11.12 6.95 11.79
CA LEU A 130 -11.29 8.34 11.34
C LEU A 130 -10.49 9.30 12.23
N ALA A 131 -10.30 10.53 11.77
CA ALA A 131 -9.64 11.58 12.55
C ALA A 131 -10.33 11.89 13.90
N THR A 132 -11.62 11.54 14.04
CA THR A 132 -12.38 11.64 15.29
C THR A 132 -12.09 10.54 16.30
N GLY A 133 -11.34 9.50 15.91
CA GLY A 133 -11.11 8.29 16.69
C GLY A 133 -12.19 7.21 16.54
N GLU A 134 -13.29 7.52 15.84
CA GLU A 134 -14.33 6.54 15.54
C GLU A 134 -13.84 5.56 14.46
N GLN A 135 -14.21 4.28 14.62
CA GLN A 135 -13.94 3.26 13.61
C GLN A 135 -15.19 3.00 12.77
N GLU A 136 -15.05 3.12 11.46
CA GLU A 136 -16.11 2.80 10.49
C GLU A 136 -15.68 1.67 9.55
N THR A 137 -16.63 0.83 9.15
CA THR A 137 -16.40 -0.24 8.17
C THR A 137 -16.90 0.19 6.79
N PHE A 138 -16.04 0.03 5.78
CA PHE A 138 -16.33 0.28 4.37
C PHE A 138 -16.14 -1.01 3.56
N PHE A 139 -16.78 -1.04 2.41
CA PHE A 139 -16.78 -2.19 1.50
C PHE A 139 -16.11 -1.84 0.18
N ILE A 140 -15.65 -2.87 -0.51
CA ILE A 140 -14.92 -2.78 -1.77
C ILE A 140 -15.58 -3.72 -2.75
N SER A 141 -15.55 -3.33 -4.02
CA SER A 141 -16.02 -4.14 -5.13
C SER A 141 -14.90 -4.35 -6.16
N PRO A 142 -15.03 -5.31 -7.09
CA PRO A 142 -14.07 -5.49 -8.17
C PRO A 142 -13.87 -4.25 -9.07
N VAL A 143 -14.81 -3.30 -9.06
CA VAL A 143 -14.72 -2.05 -9.83
C VAL A 143 -14.14 -0.88 -9.04
N THR A 144 -13.86 -1.06 -7.74
CA THR A 144 -13.25 -0.04 -6.91
C THR A 144 -11.85 0.30 -7.44
N LEU A 145 -11.64 1.56 -7.81
CA LEU A 145 -10.35 2.03 -8.33
C LEU A 145 -9.39 2.29 -7.17
N VAL A 146 -8.25 1.60 -7.13
CA VAL A 146 -7.21 1.83 -6.12
C VAL A 146 -6.04 2.58 -6.75
N GLN A 147 -5.56 3.62 -6.07
CA GLN A 147 -4.44 4.44 -6.50
C GLN A 147 -3.44 4.63 -5.36
N LYS A 148 -2.14 4.53 -5.68
CA LYS A 148 -1.04 4.87 -4.78
C LYS A 148 -0.07 5.78 -5.53
N LYS A 149 0.24 6.94 -4.97
CA LYS A 149 1.05 8.00 -5.63
C LYS A 149 0.51 8.39 -7.02
N GLY A 150 -0.82 8.37 -7.19
CA GLY A 150 -1.49 8.69 -8.46
C GLY A 150 -1.45 7.59 -9.52
N VAL A 151 -0.78 6.46 -9.27
CA VAL A 151 -0.74 5.31 -10.17
C VAL A 151 -1.80 4.28 -9.75
N ARG A 152 -2.48 3.67 -10.72
CA ARG A 152 -3.43 2.59 -10.46
C ARG A 152 -2.66 1.35 -9.97
N VAL A 153 -3.11 0.80 -8.85
CA VAL A 153 -2.55 -0.39 -8.22
C VAL A 153 -3.68 -1.36 -7.91
N THR A 154 -3.32 -2.61 -7.63
CA THR A 154 -4.24 -3.60 -7.07
C THR A 154 -4.38 -3.35 -5.56
N LEU A 155 -5.41 -3.94 -4.95
CA LEU A 155 -5.78 -3.61 -3.57
C LEU A 155 -4.96 -4.36 -2.51
N ASP A 156 -4.36 -5.49 -2.88
CA ASP A 156 -3.44 -6.30 -2.07
C ASP A 156 -2.19 -5.52 -1.59
N VAL A 157 -1.89 -4.36 -2.19
CA VAL A 157 -0.84 -3.45 -1.73
C VAL A 157 -1.17 -2.73 -0.42
N LEU A 158 -2.43 -2.81 0.05
CA LEU A 158 -2.92 -2.14 1.24
C LEU A 158 -2.45 -2.86 2.52
N TYR A 159 -1.96 -2.08 3.48
CA TYR A 159 -1.56 -2.54 4.81
C TYR A 159 -2.44 -1.95 5.91
N VAL A 160 -2.57 -2.70 7.01
CA VAL A 160 -3.01 -2.11 8.29
C VAL A 160 -2.00 -1.01 8.70
N GLY A 161 -2.53 0.15 9.08
CA GLY A 161 -1.75 1.36 9.32
C GLY A 161 -1.64 2.30 8.10
N ASP A 162 -2.07 1.89 6.91
CA ASP A 162 -2.11 2.79 5.75
C ASP A 162 -3.10 3.92 5.96
N ARG A 163 -2.70 5.14 5.57
CA ARG A 163 -3.62 6.27 5.50
C ARG A 163 -4.28 6.29 4.13
N ILE A 164 -5.61 6.33 4.12
CA ILE A 164 -6.39 6.26 2.88
C ILE A 164 -7.44 7.36 2.79
N LYS A 165 -7.79 7.72 1.56
CA LYS A 165 -9.01 8.47 1.24
C LYS A 165 -9.95 7.56 0.45
N LEU A 166 -11.18 7.47 0.92
CA LEU A 166 -12.27 6.73 0.30
C LEU A 166 -13.21 7.73 -0.36
N TYR A 167 -13.50 7.51 -1.64
CA TYR A 167 -14.45 8.27 -2.42
C TYR A 167 -15.69 7.40 -2.70
N PHE A 168 -16.86 8.03 -2.71
CA PHE A 168 -18.14 7.37 -2.93
C PHE A 168 -18.94 8.12 -3.98
N ASP A 169 -19.70 7.37 -4.77
CA ASP A 169 -20.55 7.92 -5.84
C ASP A 169 -22.03 8.04 -5.41
N GLU A 170 -22.36 7.51 -4.21
CA GLU A 170 -23.69 7.58 -3.61
C GLU A 170 -23.63 8.08 -2.16
N VAL A 171 -24.60 8.91 -1.76
CA VAL A 171 -24.63 9.54 -0.41
C VAL A 171 -24.62 8.49 0.71
N ASP A 172 -25.41 7.43 0.57
CA ASP A 172 -25.63 6.43 1.63
C ASP A 172 -24.79 5.16 1.46
N SER A 173 -24.04 5.04 0.35
CA SER A 173 -23.20 3.87 0.12
C SER A 173 -22.00 3.84 1.07
N ARG A 174 -21.66 2.63 1.50
CA ARG A 174 -20.41 2.28 2.17
C ARG A 174 -19.43 1.56 1.24
N VAL A 175 -19.79 1.34 -0.01
CA VAL A 175 -18.92 0.76 -1.04
C VAL A 175 -18.10 1.88 -1.66
N ALA A 176 -16.77 1.82 -1.50
CA ALA A 176 -15.89 2.83 -2.07
C ALA A 176 -15.81 2.68 -3.59
N SER A 177 -16.00 3.77 -4.34
CA SER A 177 -15.77 3.81 -5.79
C SER A 177 -14.29 3.98 -6.11
N ARG A 178 -13.56 4.71 -5.25
CA ARG A 178 -12.12 4.91 -5.35
C ARG A 178 -11.45 4.93 -3.99
N ILE A 179 -10.27 4.33 -3.90
CA ILE A 179 -9.38 4.37 -2.74
C ILE A 179 -8.05 5.00 -3.17
N GLU A 180 -7.65 6.05 -2.47
CA GLU A 180 -6.34 6.66 -2.63
C GLU A 180 -5.50 6.37 -1.40
N ILE A 181 -4.44 5.59 -1.58
CA ILE A 181 -3.47 5.25 -0.55
C ILE A 181 -2.41 6.35 -0.53
N GLU A 182 -2.23 6.96 0.64
CA GLU A 182 -1.16 7.94 0.84
C GLU A 182 0.21 7.25 0.65
N GLY A 183 1.18 7.94 0.04
CA GLY A 183 2.47 7.37 -0.35
C GLY A 183 3.35 6.95 0.84
N ASP A 184 4.67 6.93 0.66
CA ASP A 184 5.58 6.36 1.67
C ASP A 184 5.68 7.16 2.99
N SER A 185 5.07 8.36 3.05
CA SER A 185 5.05 9.26 4.24
C SER A 185 4.37 8.66 5.48
N ILE A 186 3.76 7.48 5.36
CA ILE A 186 3.14 6.75 6.47
C ILE A 186 4.11 5.80 7.19
N ARG A 187 5.21 5.40 6.54
CA ARG A 187 6.21 4.51 7.13
C ARG A 187 7.03 5.28 8.16
N ILE A 188 7.34 4.63 9.27
CA ILE A 188 8.32 5.14 10.21
C ILE A 188 9.67 5.24 9.50
N ASN A 189 10.40 6.31 9.78
CA ASN A 189 11.77 6.45 9.30
C ASN A 189 12.73 5.79 10.31
N ASN A 190 12.73 6.29 11.55
CA ASN A 190 13.63 5.83 12.60
C ASN A 190 12.94 5.76 13.97
N ILE A 191 13.57 5.02 14.88
CA ILE A 191 13.26 5.06 16.31
C ILE A 191 14.54 5.48 17.02
N TYR A 192 14.49 6.63 17.70
CA TYR A 192 15.61 7.17 18.44
C TYR A 192 15.43 6.99 19.94
N LYS A 193 16.55 6.81 20.63
CA LYS A 193 16.68 6.92 22.08
C LYS A 193 17.73 7.96 22.39
N GLY A 194 17.44 8.90 23.26
CA GLY A 194 18.41 9.91 23.66
C GLY A 194 18.04 10.58 24.97
N THR A 195 18.94 11.41 25.48
CA THR A 195 18.70 12.26 26.64
C THR A 195 18.11 13.58 26.17
N LEU A 196 16.97 13.96 26.73
CA LEU A 196 16.29 15.19 26.37
C LEU A 196 17.11 16.41 26.81
N ASN A 197 17.56 17.22 25.85
CA ASN A 197 18.12 18.54 26.12
C ASN A 197 17.09 19.61 25.69
N VAL A 198 16.94 20.65 26.50
CA VAL A 198 15.89 21.69 26.47
C VAL A 198 15.32 21.95 25.07
N SER A 199 14.01 21.83 24.92
CA SER A 199 13.30 22.19 23.69
C SER A 199 13.32 23.71 23.50
N ASN A 200 13.83 24.17 22.35
CA ASN A 200 13.66 25.55 21.96
C ASN A 200 12.26 25.71 21.36
N ARG A 201 11.31 26.20 22.18
CA ARG A 201 9.91 26.42 21.75
C ARG A 201 9.79 27.40 20.58
N PHE A 202 10.82 28.21 20.30
CA PHE A 202 10.81 29.13 19.17
C PHE A 202 11.10 28.43 17.83
N THR A 203 11.71 27.24 17.83
CA THR A 203 12.09 26.51 16.60
C THR A 203 11.21 25.30 16.31
N ASN A 204 10.20 25.00 17.14
CA ASN A 204 9.39 23.77 17.05
C ASN A 204 10.25 22.51 16.84
N SER A 205 11.39 22.46 17.54
CA SER A 205 12.31 21.34 17.51
C SER A 205 12.69 20.89 18.92
N ILE A 206 13.04 19.61 19.01
CA ILE A 206 13.49 18.98 20.24
C ILE A 206 14.95 18.58 20.06
N SER A 207 15.76 18.91 21.05
CA SER A 207 17.18 18.58 21.06
C SER A 207 17.40 17.33 21.90
N LEU A 208 18.22 16.43 21.38
CA LEU A 208 18.65 15.22 22.07
C LEU A 208 20.17 15.21 22.20
N GLU A 209 20.63 14.58 23.28
CA GLU A 209 22.03 14.21 23.52
C GLU A 209 22.15 12.69 23.59
N ASP A 210 23.36 12.16 23.34
CA ASP A 210 23.67 10.73 23.40
C ASP A 210 22.65 9.87 22.62
N VAL A 211 22.46 10.23 21.36
CA VAL A 211 21.42 9.68 20.50
C VAL A 211 21.84 8.31 19.97
N HIS A 212 20.95 7.35 20.16
CA HIS A 212 21.03 6.00 19.65
C HIS A 212 19.87 5.74 18.69
N LEU A 213 20.14 5.01 17.62
CA LEU A 213 19.18 4.54 16.65
C LEU A 213 18.83 3.07 16.96
N PHE A 214 17.54 2.71 16.95
CA PHE A 214 17.14 1.31 17.03
C PHE A 214 17.34 0.65 15.68
N GLU A 215 18.30 -0.28 15.61
CA GLU A 215 18.59 -1.02 14.39
C GLU A 215 19.15 -2.40 14.73
N ASN A 216 18.78 -3.40 13.94
CA ASN A 216 19.21 -4.79 14.10
C ASN A 216 18.92 -5.32 15.52
N GLY A 217 17.75 -4.98 16.05
CA GLY A 217 17.28 -5.45 17.36
C GLY A 217 17.98 -4.82 18.58
N ASP A 218 18.81 -3.77 18.41
CA ASP A 218 19.51 -3.12 19.50
C ASP A 218 19.67 -1.60 19.30
N TRP A 219 20.07 -0.87 20.35
CA TRP A 219 20.39 0.55 20.29
C TRP A 219 21.82 0.77 19.80
N GLN A 220 21.97 1.23 18.57
CA GLN A 220 23.25 1.59 17.98
C GLN A 220 23.56 3.06 18.22
N LYS A 221 24.78 3.39 18.66
CA LYS A 221 25.19 4.79 18.83
C LYS A 221 25.12 5.51 17.48
N TYR A 222 24.36 6.61 17.43
CA TYR A 222 24.11 7.34 16.20
C TYR A 222 24.80 8.70 16.18
N ASN A 223 24.48 9.57 17.13
CA ASN A 223 25.01 10.94 17.20
C ASN A 223 25.14 11.42 18.64
N ASN A 224 26.08 12.33 18.92
CA ASN A 224 26.18 12.93 20.26
C ASN A 224 25.12 14.01 20.51
N HIS A 225 24.67 14.70 19.45
CA HIS A 225 23.62 15.71 19.51
C HIS A 225 22.75 15.65 18.25
N MET A 226 21.44 15.81 18.39
CA MET A 226 20.49 15.85 17.28
C MET A 226 19.37 16.83 17.59
N SER A 227 18.84 17.52 16.58
CA SER A 227 17.61 18.31 16.72
C SER A 227 16.58 17.81 15.72
N LEU A 228 15.38 17.48 16.21
CA LEU A 228 14.29 16.93 15.43
C LEU A 228 13.07 17.85 15.47
N PRO A 229 12.48 18.21 14.33
CA PRO A 229 11.26 19.01 14.28
C PRO A 229 10.02 18.20 14.71
N TYR A 230 9.01 18.89 15.24
CA TYR A 230 7.73 18.31 15.64
C TYR A 230 6.54 19.23 15.32
N THR A 231 5.32 18.69 15.39
CA THR A 231 4.06 19.47 15.31
C THR A 231 3.43 19.62 16.70
N LEU A 232 2.75 20.74 16.98
CA LEU A 232 2.30 21.08 18.34
C LEU A 232 1.31 20.06 18.96
N ASP A 233 0.74 19.18 18.15
CA ASP A 233 -0.25 18.16 18.49
C ASP A 233 0.35 16.76 18.70
N ILE A 234 1.68 16.60 18.70
CA ILE A 234 2.29 15.27 18.84
C ILE A 234 1.95 14.62 20.20
N PRO A 235 1.57 13.32 20.20
CA PRO A 235 1.40 12.56 21.43
C PRO A 235 2.72 12.41 22.20
N LEU A 236 2.70 12.82 23.47
CA LEU A 236 3.79 12.67 24.41
C LEU A 236 3.29 11.90 25.63
N PHE A 237 4.01 10.84 26.00
CA PHE A 237 3.64 9.98 27.12
C PHE A 237 4.76 9.86 28.15
N ALA A 238 4.39 9.73 29.43
CA ALA A 238 5.30 9.39 30.52
C ALA A 238 4.61 8.41 31.48
N GLY A 239 5.26 7.27 31.74
CA GLY A 239 4.75 6.25 32.67
C GLY A 239 3.34 5.73 32.34
N GLY A 240 2.98 5.66 31.06
CA GLY A 240 1.67 5.20 30.61
C GLY A 240 0.60 6.29 30.41
N TYR A 241 0.89 7.54 30.78
CA TYR A 241 -0.08 8.64 30.71
C TYR A 241 0.32 9.66 29.66
N GLN A 242 -0.65 10.14 28.90
CA GLN A 242 -0.44 11.28 28.00
C GLN A 242 -0.21 12.53 28.83
N ILE A 243 0.83 13.28 28.50
CA ILE A 243 1.18 14.53 29.16
C ILE A 243 1.14 15.69 28.16
N PRO A 244 0.67 16.88 28.58
CA PRO A 244 0.69 18.06 27.71
C PRO A 244 2.11 18.42 27.30
N LEU A 245 2.32 18.76 26.03
CA LEU A 245 3.62 19.16 25.50
C LEU A 245 4.20 20.41 26.22
N THR A 246 3.33 21.24 26.79
CA THR A 246 3.72 22.38 27.63
C THR A 246 4.53 21.98 28.86
N ASN A 247 4.40 20.74 29.32
CA ASN A 247 5.10 20.20 30.49
C ASN A 247 6.42 19.50 30.12
N PHE A 248 6.73 19.39 28.83
CA PHE A 248 7.90 18.65 28.34
C PHE A 248 9.24 19.17 28.89
N SER A 249 9.33 20.47 29.16
CA SER A 249 10.54 21.08 29.77
C SER A 249 10.86 20.55 31.17
N TYR A 250 9.88 20.01 31.90
CA TYR A 250 10.12 19.41 33.23
C TYR A 250 10.87 18.09 33.17
N TYR A 251 10.96 17.48 31.98
CA TYR A 251 11.62 16.20 31.76
C TYR A 251 13.00 16.37 31.11
N SER A 252 13.57 17.58 31.15
CA SER A 252 14.94 17.81 30.70
C SER A 252 15.90 16.88 31.45
N GLY A 253 16.80 16.23 30.73
CA GLY A 253 17.71 15.21 31.25
C GLY A 253 17.10 13.80 31.35
N SER A 254 15.81 13.62 31.09
CA SER A 254 15.21 12.28 31.01
C SER A 254 15.56 11.59 29.69
N THR A 255 15.67 10.27 29.73
CA THR A 255 15.76 9.46 28.51
C THR A 255 14.40 9.41 27.82
N VAL A 256 14.40 9.62 26.51
CA VAL A 256 13.19 9.63 25.69
C VAL A 256 13.35 8.71 24.48
N TYR A 257 12.26 8.05 24.10
CA TYR A 257 12.10 7.35 22.84
C TYR A 257 11.31 8.24 21.88
N MET A 258 11.75 8.33 20.63
CA MET A 258 11.07 9.09 19.58
C MET A 258 10.89 8.21 18.36
N VAL A 259 9.66 8.16 17.85
CA VAL A 259 9.35 7.55 16.57
C VAL A 259 9.21 8.67 15.55
N THR A 260 9.94 8.57 14.45
CA THR A 260 9.94 9.57 13.39
C THR A 260 9.32 9.05 12.11
N LYS A 261 8.87 9.97 11.25
CA LYS A 261 8.38 9.72 9.90
C LYS A 261 8.90 10.81 8.97
N ASP A 262 8.94 10.53 7.68
CA ASP A 262 9.26 11.53 6.67
C ASP A 262 8.02 12.30 6.24
N PHE A 263 8.11 13.62 6.33
CA PHE A 263 7.08 14.55 5.89
C PHE A 263 7.69 15.59 4.94
N PHE A 264 7.40 15.46 3.63
CA PHE A 264 8.01 16.27 2.57
C PHE A 264 9.55 16.30 2.64
N ASN A 265 10.18 15.12 2.69
CA ASN A 265 11.64 14.93 2.81
C ASN A 265 12.26 15.55 4.07
N THR A 266 11.44 15.87 5.07
CA THR A 266 11.89 16.31 6.39
C THR A 266 11.45 15.27 7.40
N GLU A 267 12.42 14.66 8.09
CA GLU A 267 12.13 13.75 9.19
C GLU A 267 11.50 14.54 10.35
N ARG A 268 10.37 14.05 10.86
CA ARG A 268 9.61 14.66 11.95
C ARG A 268 9.23 13.65 13.01
N ILE A 269 9.11 14.11 14.24
CA ILE A 269 8.63 13.31 15.35
C ILE A 269 7.12 13.07 15.19
N GLU A 270 6.72 11.81 15.24
CA GLU A 270 5.31 11.38 15.23
C GLU A 270 4.82 11.02 16.64
N ARG A 271 5.68 10.43 17.48
CA ARG A 271 5.33 10.01 18.84
C ARG A 271 6.53 10.07 19.78
N MET A 272 6.29 10.45 21.03
CA MET A 272 7.32 10.54 22.07
C MET A 272 6.93 9.82 23.35
N LEU A 273 7.91 9.13 23.94
CA LEU A 273 7.75 8.43 25.21
C LEU A 273 8.92 8.77 26.12
N ILE A 274 8.62 9.15 27.35
CA ILE A 274 9.62 9.39 28.39
C ILE A 274 9.80 8.10 29.18
N LYS A 275 11.04 7.59 29.17
CA LYS A 275 11.41 6.42 29.96
C LYS A 275 11.37 6.77 31.45
N ASN A 276 10.64 5.99 32.22
CA ASN A 276 10.39 6.24 33.64
C ASN A 276 11.23 5.31 34.54
N ASN A 277 11.37 4.03 34.17
CA ASN A 277 12.03 3.00 34.96
C ASN A 277 13.14 2.28 34.15
N TYR A 278 13.30 0.98 34.36
CA TYR A 278 14.33 0.14 33.75
C TYR A 278 13.87 -0.37 32.39
N GLU A 279 14.76 -0.28 31.41
CA GLU A 279 14.53 -0.84 30.08
C GLU A 279 14.91 -2.31 30.06
N SER A 280 14.15 -3.12 29.32
CA SER A 280 14.49 -4.51 29.03
C SER A 280 13.95 -4.91 27.66
N PHE A 281 14.65 -5.83 27.00
CA PHE A 281 14.30 -6.35 25.68
C PHE A 281 13.79 -7.78 25.79
N TYR A 282 12.76 -8.09 25.02
CA TYR A 282 12.19 -9.42 24.90
C TYR A 282 11.88 -9.69 23.45
N ASN A 283 12.14 -10.90 22.99
CA ASN A 283 11.73 -11.38 21.68
C ASN A 283 11.07 -12.73 21.86
N ASP A 284 9.78 -12.82 21.58
CA ASP A 284 9.01 -14.06 21.70
C ASP A 284 7.64 -13.92 21.05
N LYS A 285 6.91 -15.02 20.95
CA LYS A 285 5.53 -15.03 20.48
C LYS A 285 4.57 -14.50 21.55
N ILE A 286 3.62 -13.66 21.16
CA ILE A 286 2.49 -13.26 22.02
C ILE A 286 1.57 -14.47 22.17
N GLN A 287 1.48 -15.02 23.36
CA GLN A 287 0.64 -16.18 23.63
C GLN A 287 -0.83 -15.77 23.77
N ASP A 288 -1.10 -14.86 24.71
CA ASP A 288 -2.44 -14.45 25.10
C ASP A 288 -2.52 -12.93 25.27
N ILE A 289 -3.67 -12.35 24.94
CA ILE A 289 -3.97 -10.92 25.12
C ILE A 289 -5.26 -10.78 25.92
N ASN A 290 -5.17 -10.05 27.03
CA ASN A 290 -6.31 -9.64 27.83
C ASN A 290 -6.61 -8.15 27.59
N TRP A 291 -7.58 -7.88 26.73
CA TRP A 291 -8.01 -6.51 26.40
C TRP A 291 -8.70 -5.80 27.56
N TYR A 292 -9.32 -6.54 28.49
CA TYR A 292 -9.98 -5.95 29.67
C TYR A 292 -8.96 -5.36 30.65
N THR A 293 -7.87 -6.09 30.90
CA THR A 293 -6.78 -5.61 31.76
C THR A 293 -5.66 -4.90 31.00
N GLN A 294 -5.81 -4.75 29.68
CA GLN A 294 -4.78 -4.23 28.76
C GLN A 294 -3.40 -4.84 29.03
N GLY A 295 -3.33 -6.17 28.98
CA GLY A 295 -2.07 -6.90 29.17
C GLY A 295 -1.93 -8.07 28.21
N PHE A 296 -0.69 -8.46 27.91
CA PHE A 296 -0.38 -9.64 27.12
C PHE A 296 0.74 -10.46 27.76
N GLU A 297 0.76 -11.74 27.44
CA GLU A 297 1.78 -12.69 27.87
C GLU A 297 2.59 -13.16 26.65
N LEU A 298 3.91 -13.17 26.78
CA LEU A 298 4.83 -13.79 25.83
C LEU A 298 5.03 -15.28 26.17
N SER A 299 5.37 -16.13 25.20
CA SER A 299 5.54 -17.58 25.42
C SER A 299 6.66 -17.96 26.40
N ASN A 300 7.60 -17.06 26.68
CA ASN A 300 8.54 -17.17 27.81
C ASN A 300 7.92 -16.86 29.20
N ASN A 301 6.58 -16.78 29.31
CA ASN A 301 5.82 -16.46 30.52
C ASN A 301 6.13 -15.07 31.09
N ARG A 302 6.45 -14.09 30.22
CA ARG A 302 6.63 -12.69 30.62
C ARG A 302 5.36 -11.92 30.32
N ASN A 303 4.84 -11.26 31.37
CA ASN A 303 3.64 -10.43 31.29
C ASN A 303 4.00 -8.96 31.08
N PHE A 304 3.20 -8.30 30.26
CA PHE A 304 3.32 -6.88 29.95
C PHE A 304 1.95 -6.21 30.00
N HIS A 305 1.91 -5.01 30.54
CA HIS A 305 0.80 -4.08 30.34
C HIS A 305 1.04 -3.28 29.07
N PHE A 306 -0.04 -2.90 28.40
CA PHE A 306 -0.02 -1.96 27.29
C PHE A 306 -1.16 -0.96 27.46
N ASN A 307 -1.08 0.17 26.77
CA ASN A 307 -2.13 1.20 26.73
C ASN A 307 -1.86 2.14 25.55
N ASP A 308 -2.54 3.28 25.50
CA ASP A 308 -2.39 4.28 24.44
C ASP A 308 -0.95 4.82 24.28
N SER A 309 -0.12 4.72 25.33
CA SER A 309 1.30 5.09 25.25
C SER A 309 2.14 4.07 24.49
N THR A 310 1.72 2.80 24.43
CA THR A 310 2.45 1.74 23.77
C THR A 310 2.58 2.04 22.28
N VAL A 311 3.82 2.08 21.79
CA VAL A 311 4.11 2.18 20.36
C VAL A 311 4.02 0.79 19.77
N VAL A 312 3.06 0.56 18.88
CA VAL A 312 2.99 -0.69 18.11
C VAL A 312 3.43 -0.41 16.69
N ILE A 313 4.41 -1.18 16.22
CA ILE A 313 4.94 -1.10 14.86
C ILE A 313 4.68 -2.42 14.16
N LYS A 314 4.07 -2.34 12.99
CA LYS A 314 3.81 -3.49 12.11
C LYS A 314 4.08 -3.06 10.68
N ASN A 315 4.90 -3.81 9.95
CA ASN A 315 5.26 -3.51 8.55
C ASN A 315 5.76 -2.06 8.35
N ASP A 316 6.67 -1.61 9.23
CA ASP A 316 7.18 -0.23 9.34
C ASP A 316 6.12 0.86 9.52
N ARG A 317 4.93 0.52 10.00
CA ARG A 317 3.87 1.51 10.25
C ARG A 317 3.57 1.57 11.73
N LEU A 318 3.37 2.79 12.20
CA LEU A 318 2.78 3.01 13.51
C LEU A 318 1.30 2.60 13.42
N VAL A 319 0.94 1.55 14.15
CA VAL A 319 -0.42 1.01 14.21
C VAL A 319 -1.00 1.17 15.60
N ASP A 320 -2.32 1.04 15.69
CA ASP A 320 -3.02 1.05 16.97
C ASP A 320 -2.73 -0.22 17.78
N MET A 321 -2.80 -0.13 19.12
CA MET A 321 -2.63 -1.28 20.02
C MET A 321 -3.61 -2.42 19.74
N TYR A 322 -4.80 -2.15 19.18
CA TYR A 322 -5.74 -3.18 18.76
C TYR A 322 -5.25 -4.02 17.57
N SER A 323 -4.11 -3.67 16.97
CA SER A 323 -3.44 -4.46 15.94
C SER A 323 -2.58 -5.60 16.51
N LEU A 324 -2.40 -5.66 17.84
CA LEU A 324 -1.77 -6.78 18.52
C LEU A 324 -2.66 -8.03 18.37
N THR A 325 -2.06 -9.14 17.97
CA THR A 325 -2.75 -10.42 17.83
C THR A 325 -2.03 -11.50 18.60
N SER A 326 -2.77 -12.45 19.15
CA SER A 326 -2.16 -13.69 19.64
C SER A 326 -1.43 -14.39 18.50
N GLN A 327 -0.42 -15.17 18.86
CA GLN A 327 0.50 -15.88 17.97
C GLN A 327 1.43 -14.99 17.13
N ALA A 328 1.39 -13.67 17.30
CA ALA A 328 2.33 -12.77 16.65
C ALA A 328 3.71 -12.86 17.29
N ASP A 329 4.75 -12.86 16.47
CA ASP A 329 6.14 -12.79 16.91
C ASP A 329 6.47 -11.33 17.18
N ALA A 330 6.87 -11.03 18.40
CA ALA A 330 6.99 -9.67 18.88
C ALA A 330 8.36 -9.41 19.51
N PHE A 331 8.99 -8.32 19.08
CA PHE A 331 10.09 -7.70 19.80
C PHE A 331 9.55 -6.59 20.70
N VAL A 332 9.74 -6.72 22.00
CA VAL A 332 9.20 -5.81 23.01
C VAL A 332 10.32 -5.09 23.74
N ILE A 333 10.26 -3.75 23.73
CA ILE A 333 11.03 -2.90 24.66
C ILE A 333 10.08 -2.51 25.78
N SER A 334 10.39 -2.96 26.99
CA SER A 334 9.59 -2.67 28.17
C SER A 334 10.22 -1.60 29.03
N ASP A 335 9.38 -0.85 29.75
CA ASP A 335 9.77 0.03 30.83
C ASP A 335 9.15 -0.48 32.15
N GLY A 336 10.00 -0.90 33.10
CA GLY A 336 9.58 -1.43 34.39
C GLY A 336 10.24 -2.76 34.76
N TYR A 337 9.75 -3.38 35.83
CA TYR A 337 10.26 -4.66 36.34
C TYR A 337 9.14 -5.53 36.91
N GLY A 338 9.37 -6.84 36.96
CA GLY A 338 8.37 -7.81 37.45
C GLY A 338 7.03 -7.68 36.72
N ASP A 339 5.93 -7.77 37.43
CA ASP A 339 4.59 -7.68 36.82
C ASP A 339 4.18 -6.24 36.47
N SER A 340 5.00 -5.23 36.79
CA SER A 340 4.74 -3.81 36.49
C SER A 340 5.36 -3.33 35.18
N ARG A 341 5.65 -4.25 34.24
CA ARG A 341 6.28 -3.91 32.95
C ARG A 341 5.25 -3.29 32.00
N LEU A 342 5.52 -2.07 31.56
CA LEU A 342 4.80 -1.43 30.46
C LEU A 342 5.53 -1.72 29.15
N ALA A 343 4.83 -2.27 28.16
CA ALA A 343 5.35 -2.35 26.80
C ALA A 343 5.43 -0.93 26.21
N SER A 344 6.65 -0.39 26.12
CA SER A 344 6.87 0.94 25.53
C SER A 344 6.88 0.86 24.01
N LEU A 345 7.55 -0.16 23.47
CA LEU A 345 7.59 -0.48 22.05
C LEU A 345 7.25 -1.95 21.85
N VAL A 346 6.36 -2.25 20.92
CA VAL A 346 6.09 -3.60 20.42
C VAL A 346 6.25 -3.58 18.91
N TYR A 347 7.29 -4.25 18.42
CA TYR A 347 7.54 -4.43 17.00
C TYR A 347 7.04 -5.83 16.60
N ILE A 348 6.01 -5.89 15.75
CA ILE A 348 5.49 -7.13 15.19
C ILE A 348 6.38 -7.55 14.03
N LEU A 349 7.03 -8.70 14.18
CA LEU A 349 8.02 -9.24 13.25
C LEU A 349 7.39 -10.08 12.14
N ASN A 350 6.12 -10.47 12.30
CA ASN A 350 5.42 -11.29 11.32
C ASN A 350 5.36 -10.61 9.96
N GLU A 351 5.90 -11.30 8.97
CA GLU A 351 5.75 -10.95 7.57
C GLU A 351 5.34 -12.20 6.79
N ASP A 352 4.63 -12.00 5.69
CA ASP A 352 4.08 -13.05 4.84
C ASP A 352 4.08 -12.56 3.39
N ILE A 353 3.91 -13.46 2.42
CA ILE A 353 3.75 -13.14 1.00
C ILE A 353 2.56 -12.19 0.79
N ASN A 354 1.46 -12.37 1.53
CA ASN A 354 0.28 -11.53 1.45
C ASN A 354 0.30 -10.45 2.53
N ASN A 355 0.00 -9.21 2.14
CA ASN A 355 -0.02 -8.07 3.08
C ASN A 355 -1.29 -8.04 3.94
N SER A 356 -2.35 -8.66 3.42
CA SER A 356 -3.68 -8.74 4.05
C SER A 356 -4.44 -9.95 3.49
N THR A 357 -5.66 -10.16 3.99
CA THR A 357 -6.58 -11.22 3.53
C THR A 357 -7.20 -10.96 2.16
N ILE A 358 -6.86 -9.84 1.51
CA ILE A 358 -7.28 -9.51 0.13
C ILE A 358 -6.39 -10.22 -0.88
N GLY A 359 -5.08 -10.27 -0.62
CA GLY A 359 -4.13 -10.95 -1.50
C GLY A 359 -4.34 -12.45 -1.47
N ASN A 360 -4.23 -13.08 -2.64
CA ASN A 360 -4.23 -14.54 -2.76
C ASN A 360 -2.94 -15.02 -3.44
N HIS A 361 -1.82 -14.40 -3.08
CA HIS A 361 -0.54 -14.73 -3.64
C HIS A 361 0.04 -15.97 -2.99
N GLN A 362 0.55 -16.88 -3.81
CA GLN A 362 1.18 -18.11 -3.35
C GLN A 362 2.47 -18.35 -4.11
N LEU A 363 3.42 -18.99 -3.44
CA LEU A 363 4.68 -19.40 -4.05
C LEU A 363 4.76 -20.91 -4.08
N TYR A 364 4.85 -21.45 -5.30
CA TYR A 364 5.03 -22.87 -5.56
C TYR A 364 6.46 -23.15 -6.01
N VAL A 365 6.91 -24.38 -5.79
CA VAL A 365 8.03 -24.97 -6.51
C VAL A 365 7.70 -26.40 -6.88
N GLY A 366 7.89 -26.80 -8.14
CA GLY A 366 7.52 -28.13 -8.60
C GLY A 366 8.09 -28.45 -9.96
N ARG A 367 8.01 -29.71 -10.35
CA ARG A 367 8.46 -30.19 -11.66
C ARG A 367 7.41 -29.90 -12.71
N LEU A 368 7.82 -29.35 -13.86
CA LEU A 368 6.93 -29.05 -14.97
C LEU A 368 6.57 -30.34 -15.71
N GLU A 369 5.41 -30.91 -15.40
CA GLU A 369 4.93 -32.12 -16.04
C GLU A 369 4.32 -31.83 -17.41
N MET A 370 3.58 -30.72 -17.53
CA MET A 370 2.98 -30.29 -18.80
C MET A 370 3.04 -28.76 -18.93
N VAL A 371 3.41 -28.29 -20.12
CA VAL A 371 3.28 -26.88 -20.50
C VAL A 371 2.57 -26.80 -21.86
N VAL A 372 1.38 -26.21 -21.87
CA VAL A 372 0.56 -25.94 -23.07
C VAL A 372 0.15 -24.48 -23.08
N GLU A 373 -0.48 -23.97 -24.15
CA GLU A 373 -0.60 -22.51 -24.43
C GLU A 373 -1.07 -21.60 -23.27
N ASP A 374 -1.94 -22.08 -22.38
CA ASP A 374 -2.52 -21.32 -21.27
C ASP A 374 -2.46 -22.04 -19.91
N LEU A 375 -1.81 -23.21 -19.85
CA LEU A 375 -1.80 -24.08 -18.68
C LEU A 375 -0.43 -24.69 -18.43
N VAL A 376 -0.02 -24.66 -17.17
CA VAL A 376 1.11 -25.42 -16.63
C VAL A 376 0.57 -26.41 -15.63
N ARG A 377 0.95 -27.68 -15.78
CA ARG A 377 0.77 -28.70 -14.76
C ARG A 377 2.10 -28.98 -14.08
N ILE A 378 2.10 -28.89 -12.76
CA ILE A 378 3.23 -29.28 -11.94
C ILE A 378 2.93 -30.55 -11.16
N ASP A 379 3.97 -31.36 -10.94
CA ASP A 379 3.94 -32.61 -10.18
C ASP A 379 4.94 -32.56 -9.02
N ASP A 380 4.71 -33.38 -7.98
CA ASP A 380 5.48 -33.45 -6.73
C ASP A 380 5.87 -32.05 -6.20
N PHE A 381 4.88 -31.16 -6.10
CA PHE A 381 5.11 -29.75 -5.85
C PHE A 381 5.15 -29.41 -4.35
N PHE A 382 5.70 -28.24 -4.06
CA PHE A 382 5.73 -27.65 -2.73
C PHE A 382 5.10 -26.27 -2.77
N ILE A 383 4.40 -25.90 -1.70
CA ILE A 383 3.87 -24.56 -1.47
C ILE A 383 4.61 -23.94 -0.29
N LEU A 384 4.97 -22.66 -0.40
CA LEU A 384 5.47 -21.89 0.74
C LEU A 384 4.28 -21.48 1.62
N ASN A 385 4.03 -22.23 2.69
CA ASN A 385 2.96 -22.01 3.65
C ASN A 385 3.54 -21.57 5.00
N LYS A 386 3.10 -20.42 5.53
CA LYS A 386 3.62 -19.84 6.79
C LYS A 386 5.15 -19.86 6.88
N ASN A 387 5.80 -19.40 5.82
CA ASN A 387 7.26 -19.32 5.70
C ASN A 387 8.00 -20.68 5.66
N GLN A 388 7.29 -21.79 5.43
CA GLN A 388 7.88 -23.13 5.32
C GLN A 388 7.41 -23.83 4.04
N TRP A 389 8.28 -24.64 3.44
CA TRP A 389 7.92 -25.47 2.31
C TRP A 389 7.11 -26.69 2.77
N GLU A 390 5.89 -26.84 2.24
CA GLU A 390 5.00 -27.98 2.45
C GLU A 390 4.87 -28.75 1.13
N GLY A 391 5.17 -30.05 1.14
CA GLY A 391 5.21 -30.88 -0.07
C GLY A 391 3.93 -31.68 -0.30
N PHE A 392 3.60 -31.88 -1.57
CA PHE A 392 2.40 -32.56 -2.03
C PHE A 392 2.77 -33.52 -3.18
N ASP A 393 2.51 -34.82 -2.99
CA ASP A 393 2.68 -35.85 -4.03
C ASP A 393 1.40 -35.91 -4.89
N GLU A 394 1.06 -34.80 -5.55
CA GLU A 394 -0.09 -34.67 -6.45
C GLU A 394 0.16 -33.68 -7.59
N GLU A 395 -0.71 -33.71 -8.60
CA GLU A 395 -0.66 -32.76 -9.71
C GLU A 395 -1.41 -31.46 -9.34
N LYS A 396 -0.83 -30.31 -9.71
CA LYS A 396 -1.49 -29.00 -9.63
C LYS A 396 -1.52 -28.32 -10.99
N GLU A 397 -2.70 -27.87 -11.39
CA GLU A 397 -2.89 -27.03 -12.57
C GLU A 397 -2.81 -25.55 -12.18
N LEU A 398 -2.05 -24.79 -12.98
CA LEU A 398 -1.88 -23.35 -12.90
C LEU A 398 -2.05 -22.76 -14.30
N PHE A 399 -2.53 -21.53 -14.37
CA PHE A 399 -2.85 -20.86 -15.62
C PHE A 399 -1.91 -19.71 -15.87
N TYR A 400 -1.50 -19.50 -17.11
CA TYR A 400 -0.67 -18.35 -17.47
C TYR A 400 -1.19 -17.69 -18.74
N ASP A 401 -0.80 -16.44 -18.93
CA ASP A 401 -1.26 -15.63 -20.04
C ASP A 401 -0.15 -14.71 -20.55
N ASN A 402 -0.47 -13.83 -21.50
CA ASN A 402 0.51 -12.91 -22.07
C ASN A 402 1.02 -11.84 -21.08
N ASP A 403 0.38 -11.70 -19.93
CA ASP A 403 0.81 -10.81 -18.85
C ASP A 403 1.62 -11.59 -17.77
N THR A 404 1.88 -12.88 -17.97
CA THR A 404 2.76 -13.69 -17.13
C THR A 404 4.23 -13.46 -17.48
N PHE A 405 5.06 -13.20 -16.46
CA PHE A 405 6.51 -13.10 -16.63
C PHE A 405 7.18 -14.47 -16.53
N ILE A 406 7.94 -14.84 -17.55
CA ILE A 406 8.61 -16.14 -17.65
C ILE A 406 10.11 -15.88 -17.79
N TYR A 407 10.89 -16.40 -16.86
CA TYR A 407 12.33 -16.15 -16.76
C TYR A 407 13.10 -17.47 -16.71
N ASP A 408 14.02 -17.66 -17.66
CA ASP A 408 14.94 -18.79 -17.69
C ASP A 408 16.19 -18.45 -16.86
N MET A 409 16.29 -19.06 -15.67
CA MET A 409 17.35 -18.77 -14.70
C MET A 409 18.70 -19.39 -15.10
N GLU A 410 18.72 -20.27 -16.10
CA GLU A 410 19.94 -20.92 -16.61
C GLU A 410 20.65 -20.04 -17.64
N THR A 411 19.86 -19.30 -18.43
CA THR A 411 20.34 -18.44 -19.52
C THR A 411 20.27 -16.96 -19.21
N ASP A 412 19.63 -16.59 -18.09
CA ASP A 412 19.35 -15.20 -17.70
C ASP A 412 18.54 -14.45 -18.77
N THR A 413 17.46 -15.06 -19.24
CA THR A 413 16.61 -14.48 -20.31
C THR A 413 15.12 -14.55 -20.01
N TYR A 414 14.39 -13.54 -20.50
CA TYR A 414 12.93 -13.54 -20.48
C TYR A 414 12.38 -14.25 -21.70
N LEU A 415 11.34 -15.06 -21.49
CA LEU A 415 10.68 -15.80 -22.53
C LEU A 415 9.29 -15.22 -22.82
N THR A 416 8.89 -15.28 -24.08
CA THR A 416 7.49 -15.14 -24.45
C THR A 416 6.70 -16.40 -24.07
N THR A 417 5.38 -16.28 -23.92
CA THR A 417 4.48 -17.42 -23.74
C THR A 417 4.68 -18.48 -24.83
N LYS A 418 4.88 -18.04 -26.08
CA LYS A 418 5.17 -18.92 -27.21
C LYS A 418 6.45 -19.72 -27.05
N GLU A 419 7.54 -19.07 -26.64
CA GLU A 419 8.81 -19.76 -26.40
C GLU A 419 8.66 -20.77 -25.26
N PHE A 420 7.90 -20.41 -24.23
CA PHE A 420 7.68 -21.28 -23.07
C PHE A 420 6.97 -22.59 -23.41
N TYR A 421 5.84 -22.58 -24.14
CA TYR A 421 5.15 -23.82 -24.51
C TYR A 421 5.74 -24.55 -25.72
N SER A 422 6.67 -23.95 -26.46
CA SER A 422 7.29 -24.57 -27.64
C SER A 422 8.68 -25.16 -27.39
N THR A 423 9.23 -24.96 -26.19
CA THR A 423 10.54 -25.45 -25.78
C THR A 423 10.42 -26.67 -24.87
N ASP A 424 11.48 -27.48 -24.79
CA ASP A 424 11.56 -28.73 -24.02
C ASP A 424 11.67 -28.51 -22.49
N TYR A 425 10.89 -27.59 -21.91
CA TYR A 425 10.83 -27.37 -20.44
C TYR A 425 10.04 -28.46 -19.71
N SER A 426 9.09 -29.09 -20.42
CA SER A 426 8.35 -30.28 -20.00
C SER A 426 8.49 -31.32 -21.10
N VAL A 427 8.91 -32.53 -20.75
CA VAL A 427 9.12 -33.62 -21.71
C VAL A 427 8.62 -34.95 -21.15
N ASP A 428 8.04 -35.78 -22.02
CA ASP A 428 7.86 -37.21 -21.74
C ASP A 428 9.25 -37.88 -21.72
N GLU A 429 9.81 -38.06 -20.53
CA GLU A 429 11.14 -38.65 -20.32
C GLU A 429 11.24 -40.12 -20.78
N ASP A 430 10.10 -40.81 -20.94
CA ASP A 430 10.06 -42.15 -21.50
C ASP A 430 10.07 -42.18 -23.03
N SER A 431 9.87 -41.03 -23.67
CA SER A 431 9.91 -40.90 -25.12
C SER A 431 11.31 -41.15 -25.68
N ARG A 432 11.37 -41.69 -26.91
CA ARG A 432 12.64 -41.86 -27.63
C ARG A 432 13.37 -40.54 -27.86
N TYR A 433 12.62 -39.44 -28.04
CA TYR A 433 13.18 -38.11 -28.26
C TYR A 433 13.90 -37.62 -27.01
N ALA A 434 13.26 -37.68 -25.83
CA ALA A 434 13.88 -37.26 -24.58
C ALA A 434 15.12 -38.10 -24.24
N ARG A 435 15.04 -39.43 -24.38
CA ARG A 435 16.18 -40.33 -24.13
C ARG A 435 17.36 -40.10 -25.07
N ASN A 436 17.11 -39.84 -26.35
CA ASN A 436 18.17 -39.59 -27.33
C ASN A 436 18.85 -38.24 -27.12
N ASN A 437 18.13 -37.24 -26.60
CA ASN A 437 18.63 -35.89 -26.38
C ASN A 437 19.01 -35.63 -24.90
N ASN A 438 18.90 -36.64 -24.03
CA ASN A 438 19.13 -36.54 -22.59
C ASN A 438 18.35 -35.38 -21.94
N LEU A 439 17.08 -35.23 -22.33
CA LEU A 439 16.18 -34.21 -21.81
C LEU A 439 15.50 -34.69 -20.54
N LYS A 440 15.24 -33.74 -19.64
CA LYS A 440 14.47 -33.92 -18.43
C LYS A 440 13.53 -32.74 -18.25
N SER A 441 12.39 -32.97 -17.61
CA SER A 441 11.50 -31.89 -17.24
C SER A 441 12.16 -30.97 -16.22
N TRP A 442 11.99 -29.67 -16.42
CA TRP A 442 12.54 -28.62 -15.57
C TRP A 442 11.66 -28.40 -14.33
N TYR A 443 12.15 -27.56 -13.42
CA TYR A 443 11.43 -27.10 -12.25
C TYR A 443 11.16 -25.60 -12.37
N GLY A 444 10.17 -25.11 -11.63
CA GLY A 444 9.84 -23.70 -11.60
C GLY A 444 9.64 -23.17 -10.19
N TYR A 445 10.19 -21.99 -9.88
CA TYR A 445 9.67 -21.14 -8.80
C TYR A 445 8.50 -20.33 -9.36
N ILE A 446 7.29 -20.58 -8.87
CA ILE A 446 6.06 -20.08 -9.47
C ILE A 446 5.32 -19.18 -8.47
N TYR A 447 5.30 -17.89 -8.75
CA TYR A 447 4.55 -16.89 -7.99
C TYR A 447 3.19 -16.64 -8.65
N THR A 448 2.13 -16.77 -7.88
CA THR A 448 0.75 -16.80 -8.38
C THR A 448 -0.12 -15.73 -7.74
N ASP A 449 -1.23 -15.40 -8.39
CA ASP A 449 -2.41 -14.74 -7.83
C ASP A 449 -3.60 -15.69 -8.02
N GLY A 450 -4.00 -16.36 -6.93
CA GLY A 450 -4.83 -17.56 -7.04
C GLY A 450 -4.14 -18.64 -7.86
N ASP A 451 -4.81 -19.17 -8.87
CA ASP A 451 -4.23 -20.18 -9.77
C ASP A 451 -3.56 -19.56 -11.02
N ARG A 452 -3.59 -18.22 -11.15
CA ARG A 452 -2.94 -17.51 -12.25
C ARG A 452 -1.47 -17.25 -11.92
N ILE A 453 -0.57 -17.65 -12.79
CA ILE A 453 0.86 -17.39 -12.69
C ILE A 453 1.11 -15.91 -13.02
N ALA A 454 1.60 -15.17 -12.03
CA ALA A 454 2.11 -13.82 -12.24
C ALA A 454 3.57 -13.86 -12.73
N SER A 455 4.37 -14.77 -12.16
CA SER A 455 5.78 -14.94 -12.51
C SER A 455 6.25 -16.38 -12.34
N ILE A 456 7.12 -16.85 -13.23
CA ILE A 456 7.78 -18.16 -13.13
C ILE A 456 9.27 -18.03 -13.45
N GLY A 457 10.11 -18.56 -12.56
CA GLY A 457 11.56 -18.74 -12.77
C GLY A 457 11.88 -20.21 -13.03
N LEU A 458 12.46 -20.52 -14.18
CA LEU A 458 12.72 -21.88 -14.67
C LEU A 458 14.16 -22.31 -14.33
N MET A 459 14.31 -23.53 -13.79
CA MET A 459 15.60 -24.12 -13.42
C MET A 459 15.66 -25.60 -13.82
N LYS A 460 16.83 -26.12 -14.17
CA LYS A 460 16.97 -27.54 -14.57
C LYS A 460 16.86 -28.51 -13.40
N ASP A 461 17.49 -28.16 -12.29
CA ASP A 461 17.59 -29.00 -11.11
C ASP A 461 16.96 -28.29 -9.91
N LEU A 462 16.15 -29.02 -9.14
CA LEU A 462 15.53 -28.50 -7.93
C LEU A 462 16.60 -28.26 -6.85
N ASP A 463 16.64 -27.02 -6.34
CA ASP A 463 17.43 -26.68 -5.17
C ASP A 463 16.96 -27.44 -3.92
N SER A 464 17.85 -27.64 -2.95
CA SER A 464 17.48 -28.27 -1.68
C SER A 464 16.59 -27.35 -0.84
N LEU A 465 15.28 -27.57 -0.89
CA LEU A 465 14.28 -26.78 -0.14
C LEU A 465 14.51 -26.82 1.38
N LEU A 466 15.09 -27.90 1.91
CA LEU A 466 15.42 -28.05 3.34
C LEU A 466 16.51 -27.09 3.83
N LYS A 467 17.36 -26.58 2.93
CA LYS A 467 18.40 -25.60 3.26
C LYS A 467 17.89 -24.16 3.17
N GLN A 468 16.79 -23.98 2.46
CA GLN A 468 16.20 -22.67 2.26
C GLN A 468 15.57 -22.17 3.54
N ARG A 469 15.61 -20.84 3.69
CA ARG A 469 14.94 -20.14 4.77
C ARG A 469 14.29 -18.89 4.22
N VAL A 470 13.24 -18.49 4.90
CA VAL A 470 12.60 -17.21 4.66
C VAL A 470 13.26 -16.16 5.54
N THR A 471 13.54 -15.02 4.95
CA THR A 471 14.09 -13.84 5.62
C THR A 471 13.28 -12.62 5.22
N ASN A 472 13.15 -11.67 6.13
CA ASN A 472 12.69 -10.33 5.81
C ASN A 472 13.77 -9.30 6.19
N GLY A 473 13.67 -8.07 5.66
CA GLY A 473 14.60 -6.99 5.98
C GLY A 473 14.40 -5.77 5.09
N ILE A 474 15.15 -4.70 5.35
CA ILE A 474 15.07 -3.44 4.60
C ILE A 474 16.39 -3.21 3.87
N ILE A 475 16.34 -2.88 2.58
CA ILE A 475 17.53 -2.58 1.78
C ILE A 475 18.26 -1.38 2.36
N GLU A 476 19.50 -1.60 2.79
CA GLU A 476 20.46 -0.59 3.20
C GLU A 476 21.37 -0.22 2.01
N VAL A 477 21.83 -1.22 1.26
CA VAL A 477 22.71 -1.07 0.10
C VAL A 477 22.27 -2.03 -1.00
N ILE A 478 22.28 -1.59 -2.25
CA ILE A 478 22.12 -2.40 -3.47
C ILE A 478 23.27 -2.07 -4.41
N GLU A 479 23.99 -3.09 -4.89
CA GLU A 479 25.16 -2.91 -5.74
C GLU A 479 25.40 -4.11 -6.66
N ASP A 480 25.95 -3.83 -7.84
CA ASP A 480 26.47 -4.85 -8.76
C ASP A 480 27.94 -5.17 -8.39
N ASP A 481 28.15 -6.30 -7.71
CA ASP A 481 29.48 -6.76 -7.31
C ASP A 481 30.16 -7.49 -8.47
N ARG A 482 31.37 -7.03 -8.81
CA ARG A 482 32.15 -7.56 -9.94
C ARG A 482 32.41 -9.06 -9.95
N ASN A 483 32.33 -9.73 -8.80
CA ASN A 483 32.65 -11.16 -8.68
C ASN A 483 31.42 -12.05 -8.58
N VAL A 484 30.30 -11.52 -8.09
CA VAL A 484 29.11 -12.32 -7.76
C VAL A 484 27.81 -11.78 -8.35
N GLY A 485 27.86 -10.66 -9.08
CA GLY A 485 26.70 -10.00 -9.67
C GLY A 485 25.95 -9.16 -8.63
N TRP A 486 24.66 -8.98 -8.83
CA TRP A 486 23.86 -8.11 -7.96
C TRP A 486 23.81 -8.62 -6.51
N THR A 487 24.07 -7.72 -5.56
CA THR A 487 23.98 -7.99 -4.12
C THR A 487 23.27 -6.87 -3.39
N THR A 488 22.56 -7.23 -2.33
CA THR A 488 21.92 -6.29 -1.41
C THR A 488 22.37 -6.55 0.02
N THR A 489 22.46 -5.49 0.82
CA THR A 489 22.63 -5.57 2.27
C THR A 489 21.32 -5.15 2.94
N LEU A 490 20.84 -5.97 3.87
CA LEU A 490 19.57 -5.78 4.56
C LEU A 490 19.81 -5.45 6.02
N ARG A 491 19.33 -4.28 6.46
CA ARG A 491 19.22 -3.95 7.89
C ARG A 491 17.89 -4.47 8.44
N ASN A 492 17.80 -4.58 9.77
CA ASN A 492 16.64 -5.10 10.49
C ASN A 492 16.19 -6.47 9.97
N ALA A 493 17.15 -7.31 9.58
CA ALA A 493 16.83 -8.60 9.01
C ALA A 493 16.28 -9.57 10.06
N ASN A 494 15.25 -10.34 9.73
CA ASN A 494 14.75 -11.42 10.59
C ASN A 494 14.73 -12.73 9.78
N ASP A 495 15.21 -13.82 10.36
CA ASP A 495 15.10 -15.17 9.77
C ASP A 495 13.92 -15.89 10.41
N TRP A 496 13.10 -16.56 9.60
CA TRP A 496 12.12 -17.49 10.11
C TRP A 496 12.81 -18.76 10.65
N SER A 497 12.44 -19.19 11.86
CA SER A 497 12.94 -20.41 12.49
C SER A 497 11.91 -21.53 12.40
N ASN A 498 12.14 -22.52 11.52
CA ASN A 498 11.24 -23.68 11.42
C ASN A 498 11.14 -24.47 12.73
N ARG A 499 12.19 -24.46 13.56
CA ARG A 499 12.24 -25.19 14.82
C ARG A 499 11.34 -24.58 15.90
N HIS A 500 11.23 -23.25 15.92
CA HIS A 500 10.49 -22.51 16.95
C HIS A 500 9.20 -21.89 16.41
N GLU A 501 8.95 -21.97 15.11
CA GLU A 501 7.80 -21.38 14.42
C GLU A 501 7.64 -19.88 14.73
N GLU A 502 8.78 -19.16 14.69
CA GLU A 502 8.87 -17.74 15.01
C GLU A 502 9.91 -17.01 14.14
N TRP A 503 9.71 -15.71 13.96
CA TRP A 503 10.71 -14.79 13.42
C TRP A 503 11.81 -14.46 14.43
N VAL A 504 13.06 -14.60 14.01
CA VAL A 504 14.25 -14.36 14.83
C VAL A 504 15.06 -13.18 14.27
N PRO A 505 15.15 -12.05 15.00
CA PRO A 505 15.95 -10.91 14.61
C PRO A 505 17.44 -11.21 14.49
N LYS A 506 18.06 -10.57 13.50
CA LYS A 506 19.51 -10.50 13.34
C LYS A 506 20.04 -9.29 14.08
N ASN A 507 21.21 -9.46 14.69
CA ASN A 507 21.95 -8.42 15.39
C ASN A 507 22.94 -7.66 14.47
N SER A 508 22.90 -7.91 13.16
CA SER A 508 23.76 -7.28 12.16
C SER A 508 23.08 -7.32 10.79
N SER A 509 23.51 -6.43 9.89
CA SER A 509 23.00 -6.41 8.52
C SER A 509 23.36 -7.69 7.77
N LEU A 510 22.45 -8.17 6.93
CA LEU A 510 22.59 -9.39 6.15
C LEU A 510 22.88 -9.08 4.69
N ARG A 511 23.99 -9.60 4.15
CA ARG A 511 24.28 -9.52 2.72
C ARG A 511 23.63 -10.71 1.99
N VAL A 512 22.97 -10.43 0.87
CA VAL A 512 22.29 -11.41 0.00
C VAL A 512 22.66 -11.14 -1.46
N ASN A 513 22.95 -12.20 -2.21
CA ASN A 513 23.12 -12.16 -3.66
C ASN A 513 21.79 -12.37 -4.36
N LEU A 514 21.54 -11.55 -5.37
CA LEU A 514 20.31 -11.51 -6.15
C LEU A 514 20.50 -12.09 -7.56
N GLU A 515 21.72 -12.54 -7.87
CA GLU A 515 22.03 -13.14 -9.16
C GLU A 515 21.21 -14.42 -9.38
N GLY A 516 20.47 -14.46 -10.49
CA GLY A 516 19.55 -15.56 -10.80
C GLY A 516 18.36 -15.67 -9.85
N ALA A 517 18.05 -14.65 -9.04
CA ALA A 517 16.83 -14.64 -8.23
C ALA A 517 15.66 -14.08 -9.03
N ILE A 518 14.46 -14.61 -8.82
CA ILE A 518 13.24 -13.92 -9.28
C ILE A 518 12.92 -12.78 -8.29
N VAL A 519 12.85 -11.55 -8.80
CA VAL A 519 12.54 -10.36 -7.99
C VAL A 519 11.17 -9.84 -8.41
N ILE A 520 10.26 -9.73 -7.45
CA ILE A 520 8.85 -9.43 -7.67
C ILE A 520 8.50 -8.14 -6.91
N LYS A 521 7.89 -7.18 -7.60
CA LYS A 521 7.39 -5.92 -7.04
C LYS A 521 6.03 -5.60 -7.64
N ASP A 522 5.04 -5.34 -6.78
CA ASP A 522 3.66 -5.05 -7.18
C ASP A 522 3.08 -6.11 -8.16
N GLY A 523 3.35 -7.39 -7.88
CA GLY A 523 2.90 -8.54 -8.68
C GLY A 523 3.64 -8.74 -10.01
N LYS A 524 4.70 -7.97 -10.29
CA LYS A 524 5.47 -8.04 -11.54
C LYS A 524 6.91 -8.42 -11.28
N LEU A 525 7.51 -9.18 -12.21
CA LEU A 525 8.94 -9.45 -12.18
C LEU A 525 9.69 -8.16 -12.56
N ILE A 526 10.70 -7.80 -11.77
CA ILE A 526 11.57 -6.63 -11.97
C ILE A 526 13.04 -7.06 -11.97
N LEU A 527 13.91 -6.24 -12.55
CA LEU A 527 15.35 -6.46 -12.44
C LEU A 527 15.89 -6.04 -11.07
N PRO A 528 16.98 -6.66 -10.57
CA PRO A 528 17.62 -6.24 -9.32
C PRO A 528 18.00 -4.75 -9.26
N GLU A 529 18.35 -4.15 -10.41
CA GLU A 529 18.67 -2.72 -10.54
C GLU A 529 17.50 -1.78 -10.26
N GLU A 530 16.27 -2.28 -10.31
CA GLU A 530 15.05 -1.51 -10.04
C GLU A 530 14.71 -1.43 -8.53
N LEU A 531 15.42 -2.22 -7.71
CA LEU A 531 15.33 -2.15 -6.25
C LEU A 531 15.91 -0.84 -5.72
N LYS A 532 15.31 -0.33 -4.65
CA LYS A 532 15.70 0.95 -4.05
C LYS A 532 16.09 0.77 -2.59
N ILE A 533 17.03 1.58 -2.14
CA ILE A 533 17.33 1.74 -0.71
C ILE A 533 16.02 2.08 0.01
N GLY A 534 15.75 1.39 1.12
CA GLY A 534 14.51 1.50 1.88
C GLY A 534 13.38 0.59 1.39
N ASP A 535 13.51 -0.11 0.26
CA ASP A 535 12.58 -1.19 -0.09
C ASP A 535 12.66 -2.29 0.98
N ARG A 536 11.49 -2.77 1.42
CA ARG A 536 11.37 -3.89 2.34
C ARG A 536 11.24 -5.16 1.52
N LEU A 537 11.97 -6.21 1.91
CA LEU A 537 12.01 -7.48 1.21
C LEU A 537 11.48 -8.60 2.10
N TYR A 538 10.70 -9.49 1.48
CA TYR A 538 10.43 -10.85 1.93
C TYR A 538 11.09 -11.79 0.94
N LEU A 539 12.00 -12.65 1.38
CA LEU A 539 12.81 -13.45 0.48
C LEU A 539 12.97 -14.90 0.93
N VAL A 540 12.96 -15.80 -0.04
CA VAL A 540 13.41 -17.18 0.11
C VAL A 540 14.87 -17.23 -0.33
N ARG A 541 15.75 -17.72 0.54
CA ARG A 541 17.18 -17.83 0.24
C ARG A 541 17.80 -19.14 0.70
N ASP A 542 18.83 -19.57 -0.02
CA ASP A 542 19.78 -20.57 0.44
C ASP A 542 21.09 -19.87 0.84
N ASP A 543 21.26 -19.68 2.15
CA ASP A 543 22.36 -18.94 2.75
C ASP A 543 22.58 -17.56 2.10
N PHE A 544 23.67 -17.33 1.37
CA PHE A 544 23.96 -16.06 0.70
C PHE A 544 23.09 -15.80 -0.54
N ARG A 545 22.49 -16.84 -1.15
CA ARG A 545 21.81 -16.74 -2.45
C ARG A 545 20.31 -16.56 -2.28
N GLY A 546 19.78 -15.43 -2.74
CA GLY A 546 18.35 -15.23 -2.94
C GLY A 546 17.84 -16.15 -4.05
N LYS A 547 16.64 -16.69 -3.86
CA LYS A 547 15.93 -17.51 -4.86
C LYS A 547 14.70 -16.78 -5.36
N VAL A 548 13.91 -16.31 -4.39
CA VAL A 548 12.70 -15.53 -4.63
C VAL A 548 12.75 -14.31 -3.73
N VAL A 549 12.55 -13.12 -4.29
CA VAL A 549 12.57 -11.85 -3.58
C VAL A 549 11.28 -11.11 -3.88
N ILE A 550 10.51 -10.77 -2.85
CA ILE A 550 9.24 -10.07 -2.96
C ILE A 550 9.39 -8.73 -2.24
N VAL A 551 9.15 -7.64 -2.96
CA VAL A 551 9.19 -6.27 -2.43
C VAL A 551 7.85 -5.92 -1.78
N LYS A 552 7.91 -5.22 -0.63
CA LYS A 552 6.81 -4.95 0.29
C LYS A 552 6.49 -3.45 0.47
#